data_AF-A0A1Q9YHU7-F1
#
_entry.id   AF-A0A1Q9YHU7-F1
#
_cell.length_a   1.000
_cell.length_b   1.000
_cell.length_c   1.000
_cell.angle_alpha   90.00
_cell.angle_beta   90.00
_cell.angle_gamma   90.00
#
_symmetry.space_group_name_H-M   'P 1'
#
loop_
_entity.id
_entity.type
_entity.pdbx_description
1 polymer ?
#
loop_
_entity_poly.entity_id
_entity_poly.type
_entity_poly.pdbx_seq_one_letter_code
_entity_poly.pdbx_strand_id
1 'polypeptide(L)' 'MFSLYPDFQIDVAAEQEKLKQADLVILQDPVYWYNVPSLTHRWFEEVLRYGWAYGEGGTPLQARKPSSA' A
#
# COMPACT_ATOMS: atom_id res chain seq x y z
N MET A 1 -7.81 7.10 4.42
CA MET A 1 -6.60 7.07 5.24
C MET A 1 -6.72 7.90 6.53
N PHE A 2 -6.97 9.22 6.46
CA PHE A 2 -6.93 10.13 7.61
C PHE A 2 -7.83 9.78 8.81
N SER A 3 -8.98 9.14 8.57
CA SER A 3 -9.86 8.67 9.66
C SER A 3 -9.27 7.47 10.43
N LEU A 4 -8.49 6.60 9.75
CA LEU A 4 -7.92 5.39 10.34
C LEU A 4 -6.62 5.67 11.09
N TYR A 5 -5.81 6.61 10.60
CA TYR A 5 -4.49 6.94 11.13
C TYR A 5 -4.35 8.45 11.35
N PRO A 6 -5.16 9.08 12.22
CA PRO A 6 -5.13 10.52 12.44
C PRO A 6 -3.81 11.01 13.07
N ASP A 7 -3.10 10.11 13.75
CA ASP A 7 -1.81 10.32 14.43
C ASP A 7 -0.61 9.80 13.61
N PHE A 8 -0.85 9.41 12.35
CA PHE A 8 0.14 8.85 11.43
C PHE A 8 0.78 7.52 11.91
N GLN A 9 0.20 6.82 12.88
CA GLN A 9 0.66 5.51 13.30
C GLN A 9 0.01 4.43 12.44
N ILE A 10 0.70 3.99 11.39
CA ILE A 10 0.15 3.04 10.41
C ILE A 10 0.31 1.61 10.94
N ASP A 11 -0.78 0.85 10.96
CA ASP A 11 -0.71 -0.60 11.20
C ASP A 11 -0.24 -1.30 9.92
N VAL A 12 1.08 -1.42 9.79
CA VAL A 12 1.72 -2.04 8.62
C VAL A 12 1.21 -3.47 8.38
N ALA A 13 1.02 -4.26 9.43
CA ALA A 13 0.60 -5.65 9.29
C ALA A 13 -0.83 -5.75 8.74
N ALA A 14 -1.75 -4.92 9.26
CA ALA A 14 -3.12 -4.87 8.79
C ALA A 14 -3.22 -4.40 7.33
N GLU A 15 -2.44 -3.39 6.93
CA GLU A 15 -2.42 -2.90 5.55
C GLU A 15 -1.84 -3.94 4.59
N GLN A 16 -0.74 -4.60 4.96
CA GLN A 16 -0.17 -5.69 4.16
C GLN A 16 -1.12 -6.89 4.02
N GLU A 17 -1.91 -7.19 5.04
CA GLU A 17 -2.94 -8.23 4.97
C GLU A 17 -4.06 -7.86 3.98
N LYS A 18 -4.55 -6.62 4.03
CA LYS A 18 -5.53 -6.12 3.04
C LYS A 18 -4.98 -6.22 1.61
N LEU A 19 -3.72 -5.85 1.41
CA LEU A 19 -3.07 -5.92 0.09
C LEU A 19 -2.94 -7.36 -0.43
N LYS A 20 -2.65 -8.34 0.44
CA LYS A 20 -2.59 -9.76 0.03
C LYS A 20 -3.93 -10.31 -0.46
N GLN A 21 -5.03 -9.77 0.07
CA GLN A 21 -6.40 -10.20 -0.24
C GLN A 21 -7.00 -9.42 -1.43
N ALA A 22 -6.42 -8.27 -1.79
CA ALA A 22 -6.94 -7.42 -2.84
C ALA A 22 -6.48 -7.87 -4.24
N ASP A 23 -7.42 -7.97 -5.18
CA ASP A 23 -7.10 -8.14 -6.60
C ASP A 23 -6.79 -6.80 -7.29
N LEU A 24 -7.33 -5.69 -6.76
CA LEU A 24 -7.11 -4.33 -7.23
C LEU A 24 -6.98 -3.38 -6.04
N VAL A 25 -5.98 -2.50 -6.11
CA VAL A 25 -5.74 -1.45 -5.11
C VAL A 25 -5.98 -0.10 -5.76
N ILE A 26 -6.86 0.71 -5.16
CA ILE A 26 -7.15 2.08 -5.59
C ILE A 26 -6.67 3.03 -4.50
N LEU A 27 -5.81 3.97 -4.87
CA LEU A 27 -5.35 5.05 -4.00
C LEU A 27 -6.05 6.33 -4.44
N GLN A 28 -6.99 6.79 -3.64
CA GLN A 28 -7.79 7.97 -3.92
C GLN A 28 -7.40 9.08 -2.95
N ASP A 29 -6.64 10.05 -3.45
CA ASP A 29 -6.20 11.22 -2.70
C ASP A 29 -6.23 12.48 -3.58
N PRO A 30 -6.39 13.67 -2.97
CA PRO A 30 -6.20 14.92 -3.69
C PRO A 30 -4.73 15.10 -4.07
N VAL A 31 -4.47 15.69 -5.25
CA VAL A 31 -3.11 16.00 -5.70
C VAL A 31 -2.60 17.24 -4.98
N TYR A 32 -1.51 17.10 -4.21
CA TYR A 32 -0.81 18.18 -3.53
C TYR A 32 0.62 18.31 -4.07
N TRP A 33 0.96 19.49 -4.62
CA TRP A 33 2.30 19.78 -5.14
C TRP A 33 2.84 18.71 -6.10
N TYR A 34 2.02 18.30 -7.06
CA TYR A 34 2.33 17.22 -8.00
C TYR A 34 2.61 15.85 -7.33
N ASN A 35 2.13 15.66 -6.10
CA ASN A 35 2.33 14.47 -5.28
C ASN A 35 1.07 14.14 -4.45
N VAL A 36 1.17 13.15 -3.56
CA VAL A 36 0.12 12.73 -2.62
C VAL A 36 0.24 13.46 -1.26
N PRO A 37 -0.82 13.45 -0.42
CA PRO A 37 -0.74 13.93 0.96
C PRO A 37 0.30 13.18 1.79
N SER A 38 0.82 13.82 2.84
CA SER A 38 1.90 13.27 3.68
C SER A 38 1.57 11.91 4.31
N LEU A 39 0.31 11.68 4.69
CA LEU A 39 -0.11 10.40 5.27
C LEU A 39 -0.02 9.26 4.24
N THR A 40 -0.43 9.51 2.99
CA THR A 40 -0.32 8.52 1.91
C THR A 40 1.13 8.27 1.53
N HIS A 41 1.96 9.33 1.53
CA HIS A 41 3.41 9.18 1.34
C HIS A 41 4.03 8.27 2.41
N ARG A 42 3.71 8.51 3.69
CA ARG A 42 4.18 7.69 4.80
C ARG A 42 3.69 6.24 4.69
N TRP A 43 2.46 6.03 4.24
CA TRP A 43 1.93 4.69 3.97
C TRP A 43 2.77 3.96 2.91
N PHE A 44 3.18 4.62 1.83
CA PHE A 44 4.08 4.00 0.85
C PHE A 44 5.41 3.58 1.49
N GLU A 45 6.03 4.47 2.28
CA GLU A 45 7.31 4.21 2.94
C GLU A 45 7.26 3.06 3.95
N GLU A 46 6.16 2.97 4.73
CA GLU A 46 6.04 1.99 5.81
C GLU A 46 5.41 0.67 5.37
N VAL A 47 4.50 0.66 4.40
CA VAL A 47 3.78 -0.56 3.99
C VAL A 47 4.52 -1.28 2.86
N LEU A 48 5.03 -0.54 1.87
CA LEU A 48 5.73 -1.11 0.72
C LEU A 48 7.22 -1.28 1.02
N ARG A 49 7.58 -2.18 1.94
CA ARG A 49 8.97 -2.35 2.40
C ARG A 49 9.78 -3.36 1.59
N TYR A 50 11.10 -3.20 1.60
CA TYR A 50 12.03 -4.23 1.14
C TYR A 50 11.81 -5.56 1.87
N GLY A 51 11.93 -6.67 1.14
CA GLY A 51 11.67 -8.02 1.65
C GLY A 51 10.17 -8.34 1.77
N TRP A 52 9.31 -7.36 1.54
CA TRP A 52 7.87 -7.54 1.43
C TRP A 52 7.37 -7.10 0.07
N ALA A 53 7.21 -5.81 -0.24
CA ALA A 53 6.66 -5.38 -1.53
C ALA A 53 7.64 -5.56 -2.71
N TYR A 54 8.94 -5.46 -2.44
CA TYR A 54 10.01 -5.53 -3.45
C TYR A 54 11.30 -6.06 -2.82
N GLY A 55 12.30 -6.32 -3.67
CA GLY A 55 13.60 -6.85 -3.24
C GLY A 55 13.60 -8.37 -3.07
N GLU A 56 14.65 -8.91 -2.47
CA GLU A 56 14.79 -10.35 -2.28
C GLU A 56 13.69 -10.89 -1.36
N GLY A 57 12.95 -11.91 -1.82
CA GLY A 57 11.78 -12.45 -1.10
C GLY A 57 10.50 -11.60 -1.18
N GLY A 58 10.56 -10.40 -1.76
CA GLY A 58 9.41 -9.50 -1.87
C GLY A 58 8.52 -9.82 -3.07
N THR A 59 7.63 -10.80 -2.93
CA THR A 59 6.67 -11.24 -3.98
C THR A 59 5.16 -11.07 -3.75
N PRO A 60 4.63 -10.57 -2.60
CA PRO A 60 3.21 -10.53 -2.28
C PRO A 60 2.39 -9.62 -3.20
N LEU A 61 3.02 -8.68 -3.91
CA LEU A 61 2.37 -7.77 -4.86
C LEU A 61 2.64 -8.11 -6.33
N GLN A 62 3.32 -9.24 -6.61
CA GLN A 62 3.54 -9.66 -7.99
C GLN A 62 2.19 -9.92 -8.66
N ALA A 63 2.07 -9.45 -9.91
CA ALA A 63 0.83 -9.52 -10.68
C ALA A 63 0.23 -10.93 -10.61
N ARG A 64 -0.92 -11.05 -9.93
CA ARG A 64 -1.79 -12.21 -10.07
C ARG A 64 -2.21 -12.26 -11.53
N LYS A 65 -1.83 -13.32 -12.24
CA LYS A 65 -2.27 -13.52 -13.62
C LYS A 65 -3.81 -13.36 -13.63
N PRO A 66 -4.40 -12.56 -14.54
CA PRO A 66 -5.84 -12.57 -14.68
C PRO A 66 -6.25 -14.03 -14.92
N SER A 67 -7.17 -14.56 -14.11
CA SER A 67 -7.66 -15.92 -14.35
C SER A 67 -8.21 -15.94 -15.77
N SER A 68 -7.67 -16.81 -16.61
CA SER A 68 -8.23 -17.07 -17.94
C SER A 68 -9.72 -17.37 -17.77
N ALA A 69 -10.57 -16.49 -18.30
CA ALA A 69 -11.99 -16.74 -18.48
C ALA A 69 -12.22 -17.81 -19.54
#